data_AF-A0AAW6DE32-F1
#
_entry.id   AF-A0AAW6DE32-F1
#
_cell.length_a   1.000
_cell.length_b   1.000
_cell.length_c   1.000
_cell.angle_alpha   90.00
_cell.angle_beta   90.00
_cell.angle_gamma   90.00
#
_symmetry.space_group_name_H-M   'P 1'
#
loop_
_entity.id
_entity.type
_entity.pdbx_description
1 polymer ?
#
loop_
_entity_poly.entity_id
_entity_poly.type
_entity_poly.pdbx_seq_one_letter_code
_entity_poly.pdbx_strand_id
1 'polypeptide(L)'
;MKAKPKMSVPELAYYEAGYTVNYDKTLQADGYVWISYLSYAGNRRYIQVQKLSIEVKPEVKGTINVLNKNDQSGTFDVMISNVSSNVGLKEVQVPIWSAKNGEDDLKWYKAVKQSDGTYRTSVKISDHKNDRGEYLIHLYYVTDS
;
A
#
# COMPACT_ATOMS: atom_id res chain seq x y z
N MET A 1 -21.46 -15.70 -20.58
CA MET A 1 -21.65 -17.15 -20.27
C MET A 1 -20.69 -18.00 -21.09
N LYS A 2 -20.05 -19.02 -20.50
CA LYS A 2 -19.00 -19.81 -21.15
C LYS A 2 -19.17 -21.32 -20.96
N ALA A 3 -18.50 -22.11 -21.81
CA ALA A 3 -18.45 -23.58 -21.74
C ALA A 3 -17.48 -24.12 -20.66
N LYS A 4 -16.50 -23.32 -20.25
CA LYS A 4 -15.54 -23.62 -19.19
C LYS A 4 -15.33 -22.35 -18.33
N PRO A 5 -14.98 -22.47 -17.04
CA PRO A 5 -14.70 -21.32 -16.18
C PRO A 5 -13.30 -20.77 -16.48
N LYS A 6 -13.10 -20.27 -17.70
CA LYS A 6 -11.82 -19.77 -18.20
C LYS A 6 -12.06 -18.52 -19.03
N MET A 7 -11.35 -17.43 -18.74
CA MET A 7 -11.53 -16.14 -19.42
C MET A 7 -11.22 -16.21 -20.91
N SER A 8 -10.19 -16.99 -21.27
CA SER A 8 -9.75 -17.17 -22.66
C SER A 8 -10.75 -17.95 -23.53
N VAL A 9 -11.80 -18.54 -22.95
CA VAL A 9 -12.83 -19.27 -23.72
C VAL A 9 -13.86 -18.26 -24.22
N PRO A 10 -14.26 -18.29 -25.52
CA PRO A 10 -15.27 -17.39 -26.05
C PRO A 10 -16.60 -17.45 -25.29
N GLU A 11 -17.31 -16.32 -25.23
CA GLU A 11 -18.67 -16.29 -24.67
C GLU A 11 -19.67 -16.90 -25.63
N LEU A 12 -20.58 -17.70 -25.09
CA LEU A 12 -21.69 -18.32 -25.80
C LEU A 12 -22.98 -17.50 -25.74
N ALA A 13 -23.14 -16.69 -24.69
CA ALA A 13 -24.29 -15.82 -24.47
C ALA A 13 -23.97 -14.78 -23.37
N TYR A 14 -24.80 -13.74 -23.26
CA TYR A 14 -24.70 -12.69 -22.25
C TYR A 14 -25.88 -12.76 -21.25
N TYR A 15 -25.66 -12.21 -20.06
CA TYR A 15 -26.69 -12.00 -19.05
C TYR A 15 -26.74 -10.51 -18.74
N GLU A 16 -27.94 -9.94 -18.80
CA GLU A 16 -28.17 -8.54 -18.47
C GLU A 16 -28.48 -8.37 -16.98
N ALA A 17 -28.35 -7.14 -16.50
CA ALA A 17 -28.74 -6.79 -15.13
C ALA A 17 -30.22 -7.16 -14.88
N GLY A 18 -30.49 -7.82 -13.74
CA GLY A 18 -31.82 -8.26 -13.35
C GLY A 18 -32.17 -9.72 -13.74
N TYR A 19 -31.32 -10.40 -14.52
CA TYR A 19 -31.53 -11.82 -14.81
C TYR A 19 -31.16 -12.68 -13.59
N THR A 20 -31.95 -13.72 -13.34
CA THR A 20 -31.69 -14.68 -12.26
C THR A 20 -31.22 -16.02 -12.82
N VAL A 21 -30.35 -16.70 -12.08
CA VAL A 21 -29.80 -18.01 -12.46
C VAL A 21 -29.82 -18.92 -11.25
N ASN A 22 -30.45 -20.08 -11.38
CA ASN A 22 -30.34 -21.16 -10.41
C ASN A 22 -29.04 -21.93 -10.69
N TYR A 23 -28.11 -21.94 -9.74
CA TYR A 23 -26.81 -22.57 -9.86
C TYR A 23 -26.61 -23.65 -8.81
N ASP A 24 -25.80 -24.65 -9.13
CA ASP A 24 -25.52 -25.79 -8.25
C ASP A 24 -24.06 -25.83 -7.78
N LYS A 25 -23.17 -25.02 -8.36
CA LYS A 25 -21.75 -24.94 -7.97
C LYS A 25 -21.20 -23.53 -8.02
N THR A 26 -20.22 -23.27 -7.16
CA THR A 26 -19.31 -22.13 -7.21
C THR A 26 -17.88 -22.63 -7.43
N LEU A 27 -17.10 -21.94 -8.26
CA LEU A 27 -15.71 -22.26 -8.57
C LEU A 27 -14.87 -20.99 -8.59
N GLN A 28 -13.58 -21.09 -8.28
CA GLN A 28 -12.61 -20.01 -8.46
C GLN A 28 -11.62 -20.40 -9.56
N ALA A 29 -11.51 -19.57 -10.60
CA ALA A 29 -10.60 -19.81 -11.72
C ALA A 29 -10.29 -18.49 -12.45
N ASP A 30 -9.08 -18.35 -12.99
CA ASP A 30 -8.60 -17.17 -13.72
C ASP A 30 -8.78 -15.83 -12.98
N GLY A 31 -8.74 -15.83 -11.64
CA GLY A 31 -8.95 -14.61 -10.84
C GLY A 31 -10.41 -14.20 -10.71
N TYR A 32 -11.34 -15.12 -10.89
CA TYR A 32 -12.78 -14.86 -10.75
C TYR A 32 -13.51 -15.97 -10.00
N VAL A 33 -14.61 -15.61 -9.35
CA VAL A 33 -15.64 -16.53 -8.90
C VAL A 33 -16.61 -16.79 -10.06
N TRP A 34 -16.88 -18.05 -10.31
CA TRP A 34 -17.80 -18.55 -11.30
C TRP A 34 -18.93 -19.30 -10.61
N ILE A 35 -20.17 -19.05 -11.02
CA ILE A 35 -21.28 -19.98 -10.74
C ILE A 35 -21.44 -20.94 -11.93
N SER A 36 -21.91 -22.15 -11.65
CA SER A 36 -22.20 -23.15 -12.67
C SER A 36 -23.57 -23.77 -12.51
N TYR A 37 -24.18 -24.12 -13.64
CA TYR A 37 -25.50 -24.73 -13.70
C TYR A 37 -25.64 -25.63 -14.94
N LEU A 38 -26.66 -26.49 -14.95
CA LEU A 38 -27.04 -27.29 -16.13
C LEU A 38 -28.04 -26.52 -16.98
N SER A 39 -27.73 -26.30 -18.25
CA SER A 39 -28.69 -25.77 -19.22
C SER A 39 -29.81 -26.78 -19.49
N TYR A 40 -30.92 -26.32 -20.08
CA TYR A 40 -32.03 -27.19 -20.51
C TYR A 40 -31.56 -28.33 -21.43
N ALA A 41 -30.55 -28.09 -22.25
CA ALA A 41 -29.94 -29.08 -23.14
C ALA A 41 -28.94 -30.03 -22.45
N GLY A 42 -28.91 -30.07 -21.11
CA GLY A 42 -28.02 -30.94 -20.32
C GLY A 42 -26.55 -30.49 -20.27
N ASN A 43 -26.16 -29.44 -21.00
CA ASN A 43 -24.79 -28.94 -21.01
C ASN A 43 -24.50 -28.09 -19.76
N ARG A 44 -23.34 -28.31 -19.14
CA ARG A 44 -22.81 -27.49 -18.04
C ARG A 44 -22.37 -26.12 -18.55
N ARG A 45 -22.79 -25.05 -17.87
CA ARG A 45 -22.46 -23.66 -18.21
C ARG A 45 -21.84 -22.93 -17.02
N TYR A 46 -21.07 -21.90 -17.31
CA TYR A 46 -20.35 -21.11 -16.31
C TYR A 46 -20.60 -19.61 -16.54
N ILE A 47 -20.83 -18.89 -15.45
CA ILE A 47 -21.02 -17.43 -15.43
C ILE A 47 -20.06 -16.87 -14.40
N GLN A 48 -19.21 -15.95 -14.81
CA GLN A 48 -18.40 -15.16 -13.90
C GLN A 48 -19.32 -14.20 -13.13
N VAL A 49 -19.20 -14.18 -11.81
CA VAL A 49 -20.05 -13.34 -10.94
C VAL A 49 -19.26 -12.33 -10.12
N GLN A 50 -17.96 -12.56 -9.92
CA GLN A 50 -17.12 -11.68 -9.12
C GLN A 50 -15.66 -11.79 -9.55
N LYS A 51 -14.95 -10.66 -9.64
CA LYS A 51 -13.50 -10.64 -9.73
C LYS A 51 -12.90 -10.89 -8.36
N LEU A 52 -12.04 -11.90 -8.24
CA LEU A 52 -11.28 -12.11 -7.02
C LEU A 52 -10.27 -10.98 -6.90
N SER A 53 -10.38 -10.21 -5.83
CA SER A 53 -9.35 -9.28 -5.40
C SER A 53 -8.22 -10.10 -4.77
N ILE A 54 -7.04 -10.09 -5.39
CA ILE A 54 -5.83 -10.47 -4.67
C ILE A 54 -5.59 -9.31 -3.71
N GLU A 55 -5.80 -9.54 -2.42
CA GLU A 55 -5.43 -8.57 -1.40
C GLU A 55 -3.90 -8.45 -1.42
N VAL A 56 -3.39 -7.43 -2.10
CA VAL A 56 -1.96 -7.12 -2.09
C VAL A 56 -1.68 -6.42 -0.77
N LYS A 57 -1.11 -7.16 0.18
CA LYS A 57 -0.63 -6.55 1.42
C LYS A 57 0.43 -5.49 1.08
N PRO A 58 0.28 -4.24 1.54
CA PRO A 58 1.30 -3.22 1.35
C PRO A 58 2.63 -3.66 1.98
N GLU A 59 3.67 -3.70 1.17
CA GLU A 59 5.05 -3.90 1.59
C GLU A 59 5.84 -2.65 1.26
N VAL A 60 6.33 -1.98 2.30
CA VAL A 60 7.13 -0.77 2.22
C VAL A 60 8.47 -0.98 2.91
N LYS A 61 9.53 -0.44 2.32
CA LYS A 61 10.91 -0.54 2.84
C LYS A 61 11.61 0.80 2.75
N GLY A 62 12.58 1.01 3.63
CA GLY A 62 13.55 2.10 3.56
C GLY A 62 14.52 2.07 4.72
N THR A 63 15.59 2.85 4.60
CA THR A 63 16.69 2.88 5.56
C THR A 63 16.93 4.32 6.01
N ILE A 64 16.85 4.56 7.32
CA ILE A 64 17.09 5.87 7.93
C ILE A 64 18.59 6.09 8.10
N ASN A 65 19.08 7.26 7.70
CA ASN A 65 20.42 7.75 7.98
C ASN A 65 20.35 9.18 8.49
N VAL A 66 21.11 9.50 9.53
CA VAL A 66 21.25 10.87 10.04
C VAL A 66 22.52 11.50 9.48
N LEU A 67 22.39 12.67 8.86
CA LEU A 67 23.48 13.37 8.19
C LEU A 67 23.56 14.84 8.64
N ASN A 68 24.66 15.51 8.26
CA ASN A 68 24.87 16.95 8.44
C ASN A 68 24.57 17.47 9.85
N LYS A 69 24.89 16.66 10.87
CA LYS A 69 24.72 17.04 12.26
C LYS A 69 25.62 18.24 12.58
N ASN A 70 25.02 19.29 13.11
CA ASN A 70 25.72 20.47 13.61
C ASN A 70 25.23 20.76 15.03
N ASP A 71 26.09 20.44 16.00
CA ASP A 71 25.80 20.60 17.42
C ASP A 71 25.79 22.07 17.88
N GLN A 72 26.44 22.96 17.14
CA GLN A 72 26.45 24.39 17.45
C GLN A 72 25.12 25.05 17.08
N SER A 73 24.63 24.79 15.87
CA SER A 73 23.32 25.30 15.41
C SER A 73 22.14 24.44 15.84
N GLY A 74 22.39 23.24 16.38
CA GLY A 74 21.35 22.31 16.80
C GLY A 74 20.53 21.80 15.61
N THR A 75 21.19 21.37 14.54
CA THR A 75 20.52 20.92 13.31
C THR A 75 21.05 19.58 12.85
N PHE A 76 20.19 18.80 12.21
CA PHE A 76 20.57 17.56 11.54
C PHE A 76 19.59 17.26 10.40
N ASP A 77 19.99 16.41 9.47
CA ASP A 77 19.12 15.91 8.43
C ASP A 77 18.80 14.43 8.65
N VAL A 78 17.58 14.05 8.30
CA VAL A 78 17.17 12.65 8.17
C VAL A 78 17.03 12.32 6.70
N MET A 79 17.83 11.38 6.23
CA MET A 79 17.79 10.85 4.86
C MET A 79 17.28 9.42 4.87
N ILE A 80 16.30 9.13 4.02
CA ILE A 80 15.70 7.81 3.85
C ILE A 80 16.08 7.29 2.47
N SER A 81 16.89 6.24 2.43
CA SER A 81 17.33 5.56 1.21
C SER A 81 16.61 4.22 1.03
N ASN A 82 16.84 3.58 -0.12
CA ASN A 82 16.24 2.27 -0.47
C ASN A 82 14.71 2.22 -0.34
N VAL A 83 14.06 3.35 -0.62
CA VAL A 83 12.60 3.47 -0.51
C VAL A 83 11.94 2.68 -1.63
N SER A 84 11.12 1.69 -1.27
CA SER A 84 10.31 0.92 -2.23
C SER A 84 8.95 0.57 -1.66
N SER A 85 7.96 0.45 -2.55
CA SER A 85 6.57 0.06 -2.25
C SER A 85 6.05 -0.84 -3.37
N ASN A 86 5.34 -1.92 -3.03
CA ASN A 86 4.68 -2.81 -3.99
C ASN A 86 3.28 -2.32 -4.43
N VAL A 87 2.75 -1.26 -3.80
CA VAL A 87 1.40 -0.72 -4.05
C VAL A 87 1.41 0.77 -4.41
N GLY A 88 2.58 1.33 -4.73
CA GLY A 88 2.73 2.78 -4.93
C GLY A 88 2.98 3.52 -3.61
N LEU A 89 3.52 4.73 -3.71
CA LEU A 89 3.94 5.54 -2.56
C LEU A 89 3.60 7.00 -2.80
N LYS A 90 2.75 7.54 -1.93
CA LYS A 90 2.32 8.92 -1.93
C LYS A 90 3.26 9.81 -1.12
N GLU A 91 3.58 9.40 0.12
CA GLU A 91 4.38 10.21 1.04
C GLU A 91 5.28 9.37 1.95
N VAL A 92 6.38 9.98 2.39
CA VAL A 92 7.23 9.49 3.48
C VAL A 92 7.10 10.47 4.64
N GLN A 93 6.71 9.96 5.80
CA GLN A 93 6.55 10.74 7.02
C GLN A 93 7.51 10.26 8.10
N VAL A 94 8.11 11.22 8.80
CA VAL A 94 9.17 11.01 9.77
C VAL A 94 8.78 11.70 11.08
N PRO A 95 8.07 11.00 11.99
CA PRO A 95 7.86 11.50 13.34
C PRO A 95 9.17 11.46 14.12
N ILE A 96 9.47 12.58 14.77
CA ILE A 96 10.72 12.82 15.50
C ILE A 96 10.39 13.49 16.83
N TRP A 97 11.03 13.05 17.91
CA TRP A 97 10.95 13.65 19.24
C TRP A 97 12.28 13.44 19.97
N SER A 98 12.58 14.30 20.94
CA SER A 98 13.71 14.08 21.83
C SER A 98 13.36 12.98 22.84
N ALA A 99 14.32 12.18 23.28
CA ALA A 99 14.06 11.16 24.30
C ALA A 99 13.68 11.76 25.68
N LYS A 100 13.86 13.08 25.84
CA LYS A 100 13.63 13.78 27.09
C LYS A 100 12.12 13.89 27.33
N ASN A 101 11.68 13.46 28.51
CA ASN A 101 10.26 13.49 28.90
C ASN A 101 9.29 12.74 27.95
N GLY A 102 9.79 11.80 27.14
CA GLY A 102 8.98 11.04 26.20
C GLY A 102 8.61 11.84 24.95
N GLU A 103 7.41 11.62 24.40
CA GLU A 103 6.94 12.24 23.15
C GLU A 103 6.41 13.68 23.32
N ASP A 104 6.86 14.40 24.35
CA ASP A 104 6.29 15.70 24.73
C ASP A 104 6.60 16.83 23.73
N ASP A 105 7.56 16.62 22.82
CA ASP A 105 7.99 17.52 21.75
C ASP A 105 7.89 16.92 20.34
N LEU A 106 7.07 15.86 20.18
CA LEU A 106 6.84 15.16 18.91
C LEU A 106 6.45 16.10 17.78
N LYS A 107 7.17 15.98 16.66
CA LYS A 107 6.81 16.62 15.38
C LYS A 107 6.86 15.64 14.22
N TRP A 108 5.89 15.77 13.33
CA TRP A 108 5.80 15.01 12.09
C TRP A 108 6.41 15.81 10.94
N TYR A 109 7.42 15.23 10.30
CA TYR A 109 8.06 15.80 9.12
C TYR A 109 7.66 15.03 7.88
N LYS A 110 7.15 15.74 6.86
CA LYS A 110 6.98 15.16 5.52
C LYS A 110 8.33 15.23 4.79
N ALA A 111 8.94 14.08 4.54
CA ALA A 111 10.21 14.02 3.84
C ALA A 111 10.04 14.32 2.35
N VAL A 112 10.95 15.11 1.80
CA VAL A 112 10.92 15.55 0.40
C VAL A 112 11.75 14.61 -0.44
N LYS A 113 11.17 14.10 -1.53
CA LYS A 113 11.86 13.25 -2.50
C LYS A 113 12.95 14.05 -3.23
N GLN A 114 14.16 13.50 -3.26
CA GLN A 114 15.32 14.05 -3.95
C GLN A 114 15.42 13.47 -5.36
N SER A 115 16.26 14.06 -6.22
CA SER A 115 16.45 13.63 -7.61
C SER A 115 17.08 12.24 -7.75
N ASP A 116 17.85 11.81 -6.75
CA ASP A 116 18.48 10.47 -6.67
C ASP A 116 17.52 9.38 -6.12
N GLY A 117 16.28 9.74 -5.81
CA GLY A 117 15.26 8.84 -5.28
C GLY A 117 15.26 8.68 -3.77
N THR A 118 16.21 9.28 -3.04
CA THR A 118 16.16 9.35 -1.57
C THR A 118 15.08 10.35 -1.11
N TYR A 119 14.70 10.28 0.16
CA TYR A 119 13.83 11.26 0.80
C TYR A 119 14.59 11.97 1.92
N ARG A 120 14.39 13.27 2.10
CA ARG A 120 15.11 14.05 3.12
C ARG A 120 14.18 14.99 3.87
N THR A 121 14.43 15.15 5.16
CA THR A 121 13.90 16.25 5.97
C THR A 121 15.03 16.86 6.81
N SER A 122 14.94 18.16 7.07
CA SER A 122 15.86 18.89 7.94
C SER A 122 15.19 19.19 9.28
N VAL A 123 15.91 18.96 10.36
CA VAL A 123 15.42 19.08 11.74
C VAL A 123 16.25 20.11 12.48
N LYS A 124 15.57 20.94 13.28
CA LYS A 124 16.18 21.91 14.18
C LYS A 124 15.74 21.59 15.59
N ILE A 125 16.66 21.53 16.55
CA ILE A 125 16.27 21.30 17.96
C ILE A 125 15.44 22.44 18.54
N SER A 126 15.50 23.65 17.94
CA SER A 126 14.60 24.76 18.29
C SER A 126 13.13 24.42 18.06
N ASP A 127 12.84 23.47 17.17
CA ASP A 127 11.51 22.92 16.96
C ASP A 127 11.11 21.89 18.03
N HIS A 128 12.06 21.44 18.84
CA HIS A 128 11.95 20.38 19.84
C HIS A 128 12.41 20.91 21.21
N LYS A 129 11.84 22.04 21.62
CA LYS A 129 12.09 22.70 22.93
C LYS A 129 13.56 23.05 23.23
N ASN A 130 14.43 23.02 22.22
CA ASN A 130 15.89 23.11 22.34
C ASN A 130 16.51 21.98 23.17
N ASP A 131 15.83 20.84 23.27
CA ASP A 131 16.37 19.68 23.97
C ASP A 131 17.57 19.09 23.23
N ARG A 132 18.56 18.65 24.01
CA ARG A 132 19.82 18.11 23.50
C ARG A 132 19.96 16.67 23.95
N GLY A 133 20.62 15.86 23.14
CA GLY A 133 20.86 14.46 23.41
C GLY A 133 20.23 13.56 22.35
N GLU A 134 19.64 12.47 22.80
CA GLU A 134 19.05 11.45 21.93
C GLU A 134 17.71 11.92 21.33
N TYR A 135 17.52 11.59 20.06
CA TYR A 135 16.28 11.78 19.32
C TYR A 135 15.80 10.43 18.80
N LEU A 136 14.52 10.16 18.97
CA LEU A 136 13.86 9.01 18.36
C LEU A 136 13.33 9.43 16.99
N ILE A 137 13.65 8.63 15.97
CA ILE A 137 13.30 8.90 14.58
C ILE A 137 12.58 7.66 14.05
N HIS A 138 11.30 7.81 13.77
CA HIS A 138 10.46 6.76 13.22
C HIS A 138 10.17 7.02 11.74
N LEU A 139 9.64 6.01 11.05
CA LEU A 139 9.40 6.06 9.61
C LEU A 139 8.05 5.47 9.26
N TYR A 140 7.24 6.27 8.58
CA TYR A 140 5.90 5.92 8.11
C TYR A 140 5.77 6.21 6.62
N TYR A 141 4.92 5.42 5.96
CA TYR A 141 4.64 5.52 4.54
C TYR A 141 3.15 5.69 4.31
N VAL A 142 2.79 6.62 3.43
CA VAL A 142 1.43 6.74 2.91
C VAL A 142 1.42 6.14 1.51
N THR A 143 0.66 5.06 1.32
CA THR A 143 0.55 4.31 0.06
C THR A 143 -0.70 4.69 -0.72
N ASP A 144 -0.73 4.36 -2.02
CA ASP A 144 -1.86 4.65 -2.92
C ASP A 144 -3.01 3.62 -2.81
N SER A 145 -3.26 3.13 -1.58
CA SER A 145 -4.23 2.06 -1.26
C SER A 145 -5.57 2.18 -1.96
#